data_AF-A0A814B232-F1
#
_entry.id   AF-A0A814B232-F1
#
_cell.length_a   1.000
_cell.length_b   1.000
_cell.length_c   1.000
_cell.angle_alpha   90.00
_cell.angle_beta   90.00
_cell.angle_gamma   90.00
#
_symmetry.space_group_name_H-M   'P 1'
#
loop_
_entity.id
_entity.type
_entity.pdbx_description
1 polymer ?
#
loop_
_entity_poly.entity_id
_entity_poly.type
_entity_poly.pdbx_seq_one_letter_code
_entity_poly.pdbx_strand_id
1 'polypeptide(L)'
;MTSNTSSDNSLDGNGEYESISNISDTNSDDEAASNSEELSDDSWDSDNEEEEDEPKLNNLNISSATLTSPIDYFRLFLSPSIVTYIVDQSNLYRTQMKLKQEPMAEREFFQLLGFLFYAFVVRLSSKSDYWSQLCQ
;
A
#
# COMPACT_ATOMS: atom_id res chain seq x y z
N MET A 1 -35.49 -42.59 -32.78
CA MET A 1 -34.86 -43.24 -33.94
C MET A 1 -33.89 -42.21 -34.50
N THR A 2 -32.56 -42.28 -34.40
CA THR A 2 -31.58 -43.34 -34.13
C THR A 2 -30.27 -42.71 -33.61
N SER A 3 -29.66 -43.36 -32.60
CA SER A 3 -28.24 -43.61 -32.28
C SER A 3 -27.13 -42.59 -32.66
N ASN A 4 -26.31 -42.05 -31.74
CA ASN A 4 -25.20 -42.60 -30.92
C ASN A 4 -23.87 -42.87 -31.68
N THR A 5 -22.75 -42.32 -31.17
CA THR A 5 -21.36 -42.84 -30.94
C THR A 5 -20.36 -41.66 -30.90
N SER A 6 -19.78 -41.24 -29.77
CA SER A 6 -18.68 -41.82 -28.93
C SER A 6 -17.29 -41.85 -29.58
N SER A 7 -16.32 -41.20 -28.91
CA SER A 7 -14.86 -41.49 -28.72
C SER A 7 -14.27 -40.22 -28.09
N ASP A 8 -13.83 -40.08 -26.84
CA ASP A 8 -13.18 -40.92 -25.82
C ASP A 8 -11.68 -41.22 -26.03
N ASN A 9 -10.95 -41.15 -24.90
CA ASN A 9 -9.51 -41.31 -24.60
C ASN A 9 -8.62 -40.05 -24.70
N SER A 10 -8.05 -39.52 -23.61
CA SER A 10 -7.24 -40.09 -22.50
C SER A 10 -5.76 -40.33 -22.87
N LEU A 11 -4.90 -40.08 -21.87
CA LEU A 11 -3.43 -40.25 -21.73
C LEU A 11 -2.68 -38.91 -21.63
N ASP A 12 -1.70 -38.71 -20.75
CA ASP A 12 -1.22 -39.38 -19.54
C ASP A 12 -0.03 -38.54 -19.03
N GLY A 13 0.36 -38.71 -17.78
CA GLY A 13 1.79 -38.78 -17.45
C GLY A 13 2.51 -37.53 -16.93
N ASN A 14 2.82 -37.62 -15.63
CA ASN A 14 4.11 -37.30 -14.97
C ASN A 14 4.56 -35.83 -14.92
N GLY A 15 4.83 -35.22 -13.78
CA GLY A 15 5.37 -35.77 -12.54
C GLY A 15 6.84 -35.38 -12.45
N GLU A 16 7.14 -34.22 -11.85
CA GLU A 16 8.47 -33.92 -11.32
C GLU A 16 8.33 -32.88 -10.19
N TYR A 17 8.56 -33.38 -8.98
CA TYR A 17 8.80 -32.64 -7.76
C TYR A 17 10.30 -32.38 -7.72
N GLU A 18 10.75 -31.13 -7.78
CA GLU A 18 12.15 -30.81 -7.48
C GLU A 18 12.24 -30.09 -6.13
N SER A 19 12.58 -30.92 -5.13
CA SER A 19 13.62 -30.73 -4.13
C SER A 19 13.84 -29.34 -3.51
N ILE A 20 13.35 -29.24 -2.28
CA ILE A 20 13.88 -28.37 -1.23
C ILE A 20 15.23 -28.95 -0.77
N SER A 21 16.33 -28.19 -0.92
CA SER A 21 17.42 -28.15 0.06
C SER A 21 18.56 -27.24 -0.44
N ASN A 22 18.85 -26.17 0.30
CA ASN A 22 20.19 -25.90 0.78
C ASN A 22 20.13 -24.77 1.83
N ILE A 23 19.91 -25.22 3.07
CA ILE A 23 20.36 -24.53 4.27
C ILE A 23 21.88 -24.62 4.24
N SER A 24 22.57 -23.49 4.15
CA SER A 24 23.98 -23.40 4.53
C SER A 24 24.07 -22.66 5.85
N ASP A 25 24.07 -23.44 6.93
CA ASP A 25 24.55 -23.03 8.23
C ASP A 25 26.06 -22.76 8.11
N THR A 26 26.44 -21.49 8.21
CA THR A 26 27.81 -21.11 8.54
C THR A 26 27.78 -20.41 9.89
N ASN A 27 27.89 -21.21 10.95
CA ASN A 27 28.40 -20.75 12.23
C ASN A 27 29.84 -20.27 12.02
N SER A 28 30.08 -18.99 12.28
CA SER A 28 31.41 -18.51 12.62
C SER A 28 31.24 -17.53 13.78
N ASP A 29 31.45 -18.07 14.98
CA ASP A 29 31.88 -17.30 16.14
C ASP A 29 33.23 -16.66 15.81
N ASP A 30 33.36 -15.36 16.06
CA ASP A 30 34.37 -14.78 16.96
C ASP A 30 34.59 -13.28 16.70
N GLU A 31 34.34 -12.53 17.77
CA GLU A 31 35.15 -11.42 18.28
C GLU A 31 35.23 -10.07 17.53
N ALA A 32 34.53 -9.11 18.16
CA ALA A 32 35.05 -7.82 18.60
C ALA A 32 35.76 -6.90 17.59
N ALA A 33 35.01 -5.87 17.15
CA ALA A 33 35.53 -4.52 17.08
C ALA A 33 34.40 -3.52 17.37
N SER A 34 34.44 -2.97 18.58
CA SER A 34 33.62 -1.85 19.02
C SER A 34 34.03 -0.59 18.26
N ASN A 35 33.36 -0.30 17.14
CA ASN A 35 33.43 1.01 16.51
C ASN A 35 32.21 1.82 16.96
N SER A 36 32.39 2.55 18.06
CA SER A 36 31.51 3.64 18.44
C SER A 36 31.79 4.81 17.49
N GLU A 37 31.19 4.77 16.30
CA GLU A 37 31.10 5.96 15.47
C GLU A 37 30.09 6.90 16.14
N GLU A 38 30.64 7.96 16.74
CA GLU A 38 29.89 9.12 17.20
C GLU A 38 28.99 9.60 16.07
N LEU A 39 27.69 9.32 16.20
CA LEU A 39 26.67 9.99 15.40
C LEU A 39 26.72 11.47 15.81
N SER A 40 27.24 12.28 14.90
CA SER A 40 27.15 13.73 14.96
C SER A 40 25.68 14.11 15.17
N ASP A 41 25.44 14.77 16.28
CA ASP A 41 24.19 15.44 16.61
C ASP A 41 23.94 16.49 15.53
N ASP A 42 23.12 16.12 14.53
CA ASP A 42 22.61 17.05 13.52
C ASP A 42 21.67 18.02 14.23
N SER A 43 22.27 19.02 14.86
CA SER A 43 21.61 20.22 15.34
C SER A 43 20.96 20.89 14.14
N TRP A 44 19.63 20.86 14.11
CA TRP A 44 18.84 21.61 13.14
C TRP A 44 19.02 23.09 13.45
N ASP A 45 20.05 23.71 12.87
CA ASP A 45 20.25 25.16 12.87
C ASP A 45 19.00 25.80 12.27
N SER A 46 18.18 26.36 13.16
CA SER A 46 16.95 27.05 12.85
C SER A 46 17.26 28.47 12.41
N ASP A 47 18.01 28.62 11.33
CA ASP A 47 18.30 29.90 10.72
C ASP A 47 17.79 29.90 9.27
N ASN A 48 16.49 30.15 9.15
CA ASN A 48 15.94 31.04 8.13
C ASN A 48 14.45 31.28 8.45
N GLU A 49 14.17 32.41 9.10
CA GLU A 49 12.86 33.06 9.04
C GLU A 49 12.66 33.61 7.62
N GLU A 50 12.52 32.73 6.63
CA GLU A 50 11.83 33.10 5.40
C GLU A 50 10.35 33.12 5.76
N GLU A 51 9.72 34.30 5.70
CA GLU A 51 8.26 34.46 5.77
C GLU A 51 7.64 33.58 4.68
N GLU A 52 7.35 32.32 5.02
CA GLU A 52 6.59 31.45 4.15
C GLU A 52 5.21 32.08 3.99
N ASP A 53 4.91 32.55 2.78
CA ASP A 53 3.57 32.92 2.33
C ASP A 53 2.63 31.78 2.74
N GLU A 54 1.90 31.96 3.86
CA GLU A 54 0.92 30.98 4.32
C GLU A 54 0.00 30.64 3.13
N PRO A 55 -0.24 29.34 2.85
CA PRO A 55 -1.08 28.94 1.74
C PRO A 55 -2.46 29.52 1.95
N LYS A 56 -2.77 30.58 1.19
CA LYS A 56 -4.04 31.29 1.19
C LYS A 56 -5.18 30.33 0.86
N LEU A 57 -5.84 29.79 1.89
CA LEU A 57 -7.03 28.90 1.81
C LEU A 57 -8.28 29.60 1.25
N ASN A 58 -8.14 30.80 0.71
CA ASN A 58 -9.16 31.78 0.37
C ASN A 58 -10.20 31.27 -0.66
N ASN A 59 -9.92 30.14 -1.32
CA ASN A 59 -10.78 29.55 -2.34
C ASN A 59 -11.63 28.37 -1.83
N LEU A 60 -11.44 27.93 -0.58
CA LEU A 60 -12.32 26.94 0.03
C LEU A 60 -13.56 27.69 0.54
N ASN A 61 -14.64 27.68 -0.25
CA ASN A 61 -15.95 28.14 0.18
C ASN A 61 -16.50 27.21 1.27
N ILE A 62 -15.92 27.29 2.47
CA ILE A 62 -16.25 26.48 3.62
C ILE A 62 -17.48 27.11 4.26
N SER A 63 -18.64 26.71 3.79
CA SER A 63 -19.86 26.91 4.57
C SER A 63 -19.77 26.00 5.79
N SER A 64 -19.43 26.56 6.95
CA SER A 64 -19.30 25.83 8.22
C SER A 64 -20.57 25.04 8.59
N ALA A 65 -21.71 25.40 8.00
CA ALA A 65 -22.99 24.73 8.17
C ALA A 65 -23.06 23.30 7.58
N THR A 66 -22.15 22.91 6.68
CA THR A 66 -22.19 21.57 6.03
C THR A 66 -21.11 20.61 6.51
N LEU A 67 -20.14 21.06 7.30
CA LEU A 67 -19.06 20.21 7.82
C LEU A 67 -19.47 19.68 9.19
N THR A 68 -19.97 18.45 9.22
CA THR A 68 -20.48 17.84 10.47
C THR A 68 -19.65 16.64 10.91
N SER A 69 -18.87 16.05 9.99
CA SER A 69 -18.03 14.90 10.24
C SER A 69 -16.58 15.19 9.86
N PRO A 70 -15.58 14.61 10.57
CA PRO A 70 -14.17 14.70 10.19
C PRO A 70 -13.91 14.35 8.71
N ILE A 71 -14.70 13.43 8.14
CA ILE A 71 -14.57 13.04 6.72
C ILE A 71 -14.89 14.19 5.75
N ASP A 72 -15.75 15.13 6.15
CA ASP A 72 -16.15 16.26 5.31
C ASP A 72 -14.98 17.22 5.07
N TYR A 73 -14.07 17.34 6.06
CA TYR A 73 -12.84 18.11 5.92
C TYR A 73 -11.87 17.47 4.92
N PHE A 74 -11.73 16.15 4.93
CA PHE A 74 -10.88 15.45 3.96
C PHE A 74 -11.39 15.62 2.53
N ARG A 75 -12.71 15.70 2.33
CA ARG A 75 -13.33 15.93 1.02
C ARG A 75 -13.05 17.32 0.44
N LEU A 76 -12.62 18.29 1.27
CA LEU A 76 -12.16 19.60 0.77
C LEU A 76 -10.88 19.47 -0.07
N PHE A 77 -10.02 18.50 0.27
CA PHE A 77 -8.75 18.26 -0.41
C PHE A 77 -8.84 17.12 -1.43
N LEU A 78 -9.66 16.10 -1.14
CA LEU A 78 -9.95 14.98 -2.03
C LEU A 78 -11.29 15.19 -2.72
N SER A 79 -11.32 16.14 -3.67
CA SER A 79 -12.50 16.35 -4.51
C SER A 79 -12.86 15.07 -5.30
N PRO A 80 -14.14 14.85 -5.64
CA PRO A 80 -14.54 13.69 -6.42
C PRO A 80 -13.73 13.53 -7.72
N SER A 81 -13.45 14.64 -8.40
CA SER A 81 -12.65 14.63 -9.64
C SER A 81 -11.22 14.11 -9.44
N ILE A 82 -10.58 14.47 -8.32
CA ILE A 82 -9.23 13.97 -7.98
C ILE A 82 -9.29 12.47 -7.69
N VAL A 83 -10.31 12.03 -6.95
CA VAL A 83 -10.50 10.60 -6.62
C VAL A 83 -10.69 9.77 -7.88
N THR A 84 -11.60 10.17 -8.76
CA THR A 84 -11.82 9.50 -10.05
C THR A 84 -10.54 9.48 -10.87
N TYR A 85 -9.82 10.59 -10.94
CA TYR A 85 -8.55 10.67 -11.68
C TYR A 85 -7.50 9.68 -11.14
N ILE A 86 -7.31 9.60 -9.81
CA ILE A 86 -6.35 8.66 -9.20
C ILE A 86 -6.73 7.21 -9.52
N VAL A 87 -8.02 6.87 -9.41
CA VAL A 87 -8.53 5.53 -9.71
C VAL A 87 -8.29 5.17 -11.17
N ASP A 88 -8.62 6.08 -12.09
CA ASP A 88 -8.42 5.88 -13.53
C ASP A 88 -6.95 5.69 -13.88
N GLN A 89 -6.06 6.53 -13.34
CA GLN A 89 -4.61 6.40 -13.57
C GLN A 89 -4.04 5.11 -12.99
N SER A 90 -4.48 4.71 -11.79
CA SER A 90 -4.07 3.45 -11.17
C SER A 90 -4.49 2.24 -12.01
N ASN A 91 -5.71 2.28 -12.55
CA ASN A 91 -6.24 1.24 -13.43
C ASN A 91 -5.58 1.20 -14.80
N LEU A 92 -5.23 2.37 -15.34
CA LEU A 92 -4.46 2.48 -16.57
C LEU A 92 -3.06 1.87 -16.37
N TYR A 93 -2.37 2.23 -15.29
CA TYR A 93 -1.06 1.67 -14.94
C TYR A 93 -1.11 0.14 -14.80
N ARG A 94 -2.12 -0.39 -14.11
CA ARG A 94 -2.38 -1.83 -14.00
C ARG A 94 -2.43 -2.52 -15.36
N THR A 95 -3.12 -1.90 -16.32
CA THR A 95 -3.27 -2.43 -17.69
C THR A 95 -1.94 -2.38 -18.45
N GLN A 96 -1.18 -1.29 -18.31
CA GLN A 96 0.14 -1.13 -18.94
C GLN A 96 1.15 -2.15 -18.42
N MET A 97 1.12 -2.41 -17.11
CA MET A 97 2.00 -3.37 -16.44
C MET A 97 1.51 -4.81 -16.49
N LYS A 98 0.33 -5.07 -17.09
CA LYS A 98 -0.29 -6.41 -17.20
C LYS A 98 -0.41 -7.12 -15.84
N LEU A 99 -0.73 -6.37 -14.79
CA LEU A 99 -0.92 -6.92 -13.46
C LEU A 99 -2.19 -7.80 -13.43
N LYS A 100 -2.14 -8.88 -12.65
CA LYS A 100 -3.27 -9.82 -12.49
C LYS A 100 -4.38 -9.30 -11.55
N GLN A 101 -4.15 -8.17 -10.90
CA GLN A 101 -5.10 -7.57 -9.96
C GLN A 101 -6.35 -7.06 -10.69
N GLU A 102 -7.48 -7.06 -9.99
CA GLU A 102 -8.74 -6.50 -10.47
C GLU A 102 -8.63 -4.96 -10.58
N PRO A 103 -9.39 -4.30 -11.48
CA PRO A 103 -9.53 -2.85 -11.45
C PRO A 103 -10.00 -2.34 -10.09
N MET A 104 -9.34 -1.31 -9.59
CA MET A 104 -9.73 -0.62 -8.37
C MET A 104 -10.98 0.23 -8.62
N ALA A 105 -11.94 0.19 -7.71
CA ALA A 105 -13.08 1.10 -7.65
C ALA A 105 -12.81 2.26 -6.67
N GLU A 106 -13.56 3.36 -6.80
CA GLU A 106 -13.46 4.51 -5.88
C GLU A 106 -13.68 4.12 -4.41
N ARG A 107 -14.60 3.18 -4.16
CA ARG A 107 -14.85 2.65 -2.81
C ARG A 107 -13.60 2.01 -2.22
N GLU A 108 -12.86 1.24 -3.02
CA GLU A 108 -11.66 0.54 -2.59
C GLU A 108 -10.52 1.53 -2.34
N PHE A 109 -10.44 2.59 -3.13
CA PHE A 109 -9.54 3.70 -2.86
C PHE A 109 -9.81 4.36 -1.50
N PHE A 110 -11.08 4.63 -1.15
CA PHE A 110 -11.41 5.15 0.18
C PHE A 110 -11.14 4.15 1.31
N GLN A 111 -11.30 2.84 1.06
CA GLN A 111 -10.91 1.80 2.02
C GLN A 111 -9.41 1.79 2.26
N LEU A 112 -8.60 1.87 1.20
CA LEU A 112 -7.16 2.00 1.28
C LEU A 112 -6.76 3.25 2.08
N LEU A 113 -7.39 4.39 1.81
CA LEU A 113 -7.13 5.62 2.55
C LEU A 113 -7.48 5.49 4.04
N GLY A 114 -8.61 4.87 4.36
CA GLY A 114 -9.00 4.55 5.73
C GLY A 114 -7.98 3.65 6.44
N PHE A 115 -7.49 2.64 5.74
CA PHE A 115 -6.41 1.78 6.24
C PHE A 115 -5.11 2.55 6.49
N LEU A 116 -4.72 3.46 5.58
CA LEU A 116 -3.52 4.29 5.76
C LEU A 116 -3.64 5.20 6.98
N PHE A 117 -4.81 5.82 7.20
CA PHE A 117 -5.05 6.61 8.41
C PHE A 117 -4.97 5.75 9.67
N TYR A 118 -5.57 4.56 9.66
CA TYR A 118 -5.47 3.63 10.77
C TYR A 118 -4.00 3.28 11.07
N ALA A 119 -3.23 2.93 10.04
CA ALA A 119 -1.81 2.58 10.19
C ALA A 119 -0.93 3.75 10.67
N PHE A 120 -1.34 4.99 10.36
CA PHE A 120 -0.66 6.18 10.89
C PHE A 120 -0.92 6.39 12.38
N VAL A 121 -2.16 6.15 12.83
CA VAL A 121 -2.58 6.35 14.22
C VAL A 121 -2.13 5.19 15.12
N VAL A 122 -2.28 3.96 14.66
CA VAL A 122 -1.95 2.75 15.41
C VAL A 122 -0.61 2.22 14.92
N ARG A 123 0.43 2.32 15.75
CA ARG A 123 1.75 1.74 15.47
C ARG A 123 1.82 0.30 15.96
N LEU A 124 1.97 -0.63 15.03
CA LEU A 124 2.23 -2.03 15.34
C LEU A 124 3.73 -2.32 15.34
N SER A 125 4.12 -3.39 16.04
CA SER A 125 5.51 -3.79 16.18
C SER A 125 6.13 -4.22 14.85
N SER A 126 5.37 -4.88 13.99
CA SER A 126 5.79 -5.24 12.64
C SER A 126 4.80 -4.77 11.57
N LYS A 127 5.32 -4.45 10.39
CA LYS A 127 4.51 -4.10 9.21
C LYS A 127 3.59 -5.25 8.76
N SER A 128 4.00 -6.50 9.00
CA SER A 128 3.19 -7.68 8.70
C SER A 128 1.90 -7.73 9.50
N ASP A 129 1.89 -7.11 10.69
CA ASP A 129 0.81 -7.26 11.65
C ASP A 129 -0.45 -6.55 11.18
N TYR A 130 -0.32 -5.47 10.38
CA TYR A 130 -1.45 -4.78 9.75
C TYR A 130 -2.24 -5.66 8.77
N TRP A 131 -1.60 -6.72 8.25
CA TRP A 131 -2.20 -7.67 7.32
C TRP A 131 -2.59 -8.99 8.00
N SER A 132 -2.38 -9.08 9.33
CA SER A 132 -2.72 -10.25 10.11
C SER A 132 -4.21 -10.25 10.47
N GLN A 133 -4.75 -11.44 10.75
CA GLN A 133 -6.15 -11.61 11.19
C GLN A 133 -6.47 -10.94 12.54
N LEU A 134 -5.45 -10.51 13.29
CA LEU A 134 -5.63 -9.77 14.54
C LEU A 134 -5.98 -8.30 14.32
N CYS A 135 -5.77 -7.77 13.11
CA CYS A 135 -6.01 -6.37 12.76
C CYS A 135 -7.15 -6.16 11.74
N GLN A 136 -7.85 -7.24 11.35
CA GLN A 136 -9.07 -7.20 10.52
C GLN A 136 -10.33 -7.14 11.39
#